data_AF-A0AAW1LRL7-F1
#
_entry.id   AF-A0AAW1LRL7-F1
#
_cell.length_a   1.000
_cell.length_b   1.000
_cell.length_c   1.000
_cell.angle_alpha   90.00
_cell.angle_beta   90.00
_cell.angle_gamma   90.00
#
_symmetry.space_group_name_H-M   'P 1'
#
loop_
_entity.id
_entity.type
_entity.pdbx_description
1 polymer ?
#
loop_
_entity_poly.entity_id
_entity_poly.type
_entity_poly.pdbx_seq_one_letter_code
_entity_poly.pdbx_strand_id
1 'polypeptide(L)'
;MNSKFKFTNKAFNRAFTRQNIINSFKKPGIWPVDRLAFSDEDFVASTVTDQPQKQAQNPTANTEQSETLARQFPIKKSPHIRFPRKKTVRPMVQKTGRYV
;
A
#
# COMPACT_ATOMS: atom_id res chain seq x y z
N MET A 1 -31.11 28.44 -4.06
CA MET A 1 -29.79 27.78 -4.18
C MET A 1 -29.58 26.84 -3.00
N ASN A 2 -29.36 25.56 -3.27
CA ASN A 2 -29.43 24.47 -2.29
C ASN A 2 -28.25 24.50 -1.29
N SER A 3 -28.50 24.96 -0.06
CA SER A 3 -27.49 25.13 1.01
C SER A 3 -26.77 23.83 1.42
N LYS A 4 -27.41 22.66 1.24
CA LYS A 4 -26.87 21.34 1.63
C LYS A 4 -25.50 21.01 1.02
N PHE A 5 -25.24 21.43 -0.22
CA PHE A 5 -24.00 21.09 -0.93
C PHE A 5 -22.75 21.83 -0.41
N LYS A 6 -22.91 22.97 0.29
CA LYS A 6 -21.77 23.80 0.71
C LYS A 6 -20.98 23.18 1.86
N PHE A 7 -21.64 22.45 2.76
CA PHE A 7 -21.00 21.86 3.94
C PHE A 7 -20.30 20.54 3.61
N THR A 8 -20.89 19.71 2.76
CA THR A 8 -20.30 18.43 2.32
C THR A 8 -19.02 18.65 1.54
N ASN A 9 -18.98 19.62 0.65
CA ASN A 9 -17.79 19.95 -0.15
C ASN A 9 -16.60 20.37 0.73
N LYS A 10 -16.85 21.24 1.73
CA LYS A 10 -15.80 21.69 2.66
C LYS A 10 -15.28 20.55 3.55
N ALA A 11 -16.16 19.68 4.03
CA ALA A 11 -15.76 18.51 4.82
C ALA A 11 -14.93 17.52 3.98
N PHE A 12 -15.38 17.26 2.75
CA PHE A 12 -14.68 16.38 1.80
C PHE A 12 -13.24 16.84 1.55
N ASN A 13 -13.06 18.11 1.14
CA ASN A 13 -11.71 18.63 0.84
C ASN A 13 -10.77 18.61 2.05
N ARG A 14 -11.32 18.73 3.27
CA ARG A 14 -10.53 18.64 4.51
C ARG A 14 -10.21 17.19 4.86
N ALA A 15 -11.14 16.26 4.70
CA ALA A 15 -10.94 14.85 5.02
C ALA A 15 -9.92 14.20 4.07
N PHE A 16 -10.02 14.44 2.77
CA PHE A 16 -9.19 13.80 1.74
C PHE A 16 -7.83 14.49 1.52
N THR A 17 -7.16 14.89 2.59
CA THR A 17 -5.78 15.37 2.53
C THR A 17 -4.82 14.21 2.79
N ARG A 18 -3.62 14.24 2.17
CA ARG A 18 -2.61 13.19 2.35
C ARG A 18 -2.32 12.89 3.82
N GLN A 19 -2.20 13.93 4.65
CA GLN A 19 -1.90 13.76 6.08
C GLN A 19 -3.04 13.08 6.82
N ASN A 20 -4.29 13.45 6.53
CA ASN A 20 -5.45 12.84 7.18
C ASN A 20 -5.61 11.37 6.78
N ILE A 21 -5.39 11.05 5.51
CA ILE A 21 -5.40 9.68 5.00
C ILE A 21 -4.31 8.84 5.69
N ILE A 22 -3.07 9.35 5.77
CA ILE A 22 -1.97 8.64 6.44
C ILE A 22 -2.28 8.44 7.93
N ASN A 23 -2.75 9.48 8.62
CA ASN A 23 -3.07 9.42 10.04
C ASN A 23 -4.24 8.47 10.32
N SER A 24 -5.23 8.39 9.43
CA SER A 24 -6.33 7.44 9.57
C SER A 24 -5.88 5.99 9.46
N PHE A 25 -4.84 5.70 8.67
CA PHE A 25 -4.24 4.36 8.62
C PHE A 25 -3.22 4.13 9.75
N LYS A 26 -2.64 5.19 10.30
CA LYS A 26 -1.70 5.10 11.42
C LYS A 26 -2.35 4.70 12.73
N LYS A 27 -3.54 5.23 13.02
CA LYS A 27 -4.27 4.92 14.25
C LYS A 27 -4.57 3.43 14.46
N PRO A 28 -5.08 2.69 13.46
CA PRO A 28 -5.28 1.24 13.55
C PRO A 28 -4.02 0.41 13.24
N GLY A 29 -2.83 1.02 13.09
CA GLY A 29 -1.61 0.27 12.76
C GLY A 29 -1.58 -0.35 11.35
N ILE A 30 -2.49 0.06 10.46
CA ILE A 30 -2.47 -0.32 9.03
C ILE A 30 -1.26 0.32 8.34
N TRP A 31 -0.87 1.53 8.77
CA TRP A 31 0.26 2.27 8.23
C TRP A 31 1.16 2.91 9.29
N PRO A 32 2.48 2.65 9.32
CA PRO A 32 3.15 1.57 8.59
C PRO A 32 2.59 0.22 9.01
N VAL A 33 2.73 -0.79 8.15
CA VAL A 33 2.20 -2.13 8.41
C VAL A 33 2.79 -2.65 9.73
N ASP A 34 1.94 -2.72 10.75
CA ASP A 34 2.27 -3.29 12.05
C ASP A 34 1.62 -4.67 12.17
N ARG A 35 2.45 -5.70 12.37
CA ARG A 35 1.98 -7.10 12.49
C ARG A 35 1.28 -7.36 13.82
N LEU A 36 1.46 -6.49 14.82
CA LEU A 36 0.85 -6.62 16.14
C LEU A 36 -0.44 -5.80 16.26
N ALA A 37 -0.82 -5.06 15.22
CA ALA A 37 -2.01 -4.21 15.25
C ALA A 37 -3.33 -4.98 15.08
N PHE A 38 -3.27 -6.23 14.60
CA PHE A 38 -4.42 -7.12 14.45
C PHE A 38 -4.22 -8.36 15.30
N SER A 39 -5.23 -8.69 16.10
CA SER A 39 -5.35 -9.92 16.86
C SER A 39 -6.17 -10.96 16.10
N ASP A 40 -6.09 -12.22 16.48
CA ASP A 40 -6.92 -13.28 15.87
C ASP A 40 -8.42 -13.00 16.05
N GLU A 41 -8.81 -12.27 17.10
CA GLU A 41 -10.20 -11.85 17.36
C GLU A 41 -10.72 -10.89 16.27
N ASP A 42 -9.86 -10.05 15.70
CA ASP A 42 -10.23 -9.12 14.63
C ASP A 42 -10.59 -9.85 13.32
N PHE A 43 -10.24 -11.12 13.19
CA PHE A 43 -10.51 -11.97 12.03
C PHE A 43 -11.68 -12.93 12.23
N VAL A 44 -12.40 -12.88 13.35
CA VAL A 44 -13.54 -13.79 13.64
C VAL A 44 -14.61 -13.72 12.54
N ALA A 45 -14.90 -12.54 11.99
CA ALA A 45 -15.86 -12.40 10.90
C ALA A 45 -15.39 -13.00 9.56
N SER A 46 -14.09 -13.31 9.43
CA SER A 46 -13.52 -13.95 8.24
C SER A 46 -13.58 -15.48 8.30
N THR A 47 -13.91 -16.06 9.46
CA THR A 47 -14.04 -17.51 9.59
C THR A 47 -15.24 -17.98 8.77
N VAL A 48 -14.99 -18.88 7.83
CA VAL A 48 -16.06 -19.40 6.97
C VAL A 48 -16.88 -20.41 7.76
N THR A 49 -18.09 -20.02 8.16
CA THR A 49 -18.99 -20.84 8.97
C THR A 49 -19.64 -21.99 8.18
N ASP A 50 -19.90 -21.79 6.89
CA ASP A 50 -20.80 -22.67 6.12
C ASP A 50 -20.14 -23.32 4.89
N GLN A 51 -18.83 -23.60 4.97
CA GLN A 51 -18.22 -24.50 3.99
C GLN A 51 -18.55 -25.94 4.36
N PRO A 52 -19.22 -26.73 3.49
CA PRO A 52 -19.33 -28.15 3.71
C PRO A 52 -17.91 -28.72 3.87
N GLN A 53 -17.63 -29.36 5.01
CA GLN A 53 -16.33 -29.95 5.27
C GLN A 53 -15.98 -30.91 4.13
N LYS A 54 -15.06 -30.52 3.25
CA LYS A 54 -14.42 -31.50 2.37
C LYS A 54 -13.59 -32.39 3.29
N GLN A 55 -14.10 -33.59 3.55
CA GLN A 55 -13.38 -34.63 4.28
C GLN A 55 -12.00 -34.77 3.64
N ALA A 56 -10.96 -34.55 4.45
CA ALA A 56 -9.59 -34.58 4.01
C ALA A 56 -9.27 -35.94 3.38
N GLN A 57 -8.97 -35.94 2.08
CA GLN A 57 -8.09 -36.96 1.54
C GLN A 57 -6.65 -36.55 1.89
N ASN A 58 -5.89 -37.52 2.38
CA ASN A 58 -4.61 -37.40 3.07
C ASN A 58 -3.57 -36.49 2.36
N PRO A 59 -2.63 -35.89 3.13
CA PRO A 59 -1.69 -34.90 2.64
C PRO A 59 -0.57 -35.54 1.83
N THR A 60 -0.39 -35.13 0.58
CA THR A 60 0.92 -35.20 -0.06
C THR A 60 1.06 -34.02 -1.00
N ALA A 61 2.01 -33.13 -0.66
CA ALA A 61 2.66 -32.09 -1.46
C ALA A 61 1.75 -31.17 -2.29
N ASN A 62 1.76 -29.85 -1.99
CA ASN A 62 1.64 -28.81 -3.02
C ASN A 62 2.07 -27.43 -2.49
N THR A 63 3.37 -27.19 -2.54
CA THR A 63 3.98 -25.86 -2.66
C THR A 63 3.72 -25.31 -4.07
N GLU A 64 2.46 -25.23 -4.55
CA GLU A 64 2.19 -24.85 -5.96
C GLU A 64 0.91 -24.01 -6.16
N GLN A 65 0.21 -23.58 -5.11
CA GLN A 65 -1.04 -22.82 -5.26
C GLN A 65 -0.87 -21.30 -5.42
N SER A 66 0.36 -20.77 -5.35
CA SER A 66 0.65 -19.37 -5.68
C SER A 66 0.86 -19.12 -7.19
N GLU A 67 1.01 -20.16 -8.02
CA GLU A 67 1.32 -19.98 -9.45
C GLU A 67 0.09 -19.92 -10.37
N THR A 68 -1.04 -20.52 -10.00
CA THR A 68 -2.23 -20.57 -10.86
C THR A 68 -3.09 -19.30 -10.82
N LEU A 69 -3.22 -18.62 -9.67
CA LEU A 69 -3.91 -17.32 -9.59
C LEU A 69 -3.11 -16.15 -10.20
N ALA A 70 -1.78 -16.30 -10.30
CA ALA A 70 -0.92 -15.31 -10.97
C ALA A 70 -1.07 -15.31 -12.51
N ARG A 71 -1.66 -16.36 -13.10
CA ARG A 71 -1.90 -16.44 -14.55
C ARG A 71 -3.26 -15.87 -14.97
N GLN A 72 -4.20 -15.73 -14.04
CA GLN A 72 -5.58 -15.36 -14.37
C GLN A 72 -5.80 -13.84 -14.43
N PHE A 73 -4.93 -13.07 -13.78
CA PHE A 73 -4.88 -11.62 -13.95
C PHE A 73 -3.54 -11.26 -14.58
N PRO A 74 -3.47 -10.92 -15.88
CA PRO A 74 -2.25 -10.38 -16.42
C PRO A 74 -1.94 -9.08 -15.66
N ILE A 75 -0.91 -9.13 -14.80
CA ILE A 75 -0.34 -7.94 -14.21
C ILE A 75 0.25 -7.17 -15.39
N LYS A 76 -0.53 -6.28 -16.00
CA LYS A 76 -0.01 -5.35 -17.00
C LYS A 76 1.11 -4.61 -16.29
N LYS A 77 2.35 -4.87 -16.68
CA LYS A 77 3.53 -4.19 -16.13
C LYS A 77 3.23 -2.70 -16.23
N SER A 78 3.01 -2.07 -15.08
CA SER A 78 2.80 -0.63 -15.04
C SER A 78 4.02 0.01 -15.69
N PRO A 79 3.86 0.92 -16.66
CA PRO A 79 5.00 1.52 -17.35
C PRO A 79 5.99 2.02 -16.30
N HIS A 80 7.26 1.65 -16.46
CA HIS A 80 8.32 2.03 -15.54
C HIS A 80 8.41 3.56 -15.54
N ILE A 81 7.79 4.21 -14.56
CA ILE A 81 7.85 5.66 -14.38
C ILE A 81 9.29 5.96 -13.96
N ARG A 82 10.13 6.32 -14.93
CA ARG A 82 11.46 6.87 -14.67
C ARG A 82 11.27 8.25 -14.06
N PHE A 83 11.41 8.34 -12.73
CA PHE A 83 11.51 9.64 -12.08
C PHE A 83 12.77 10.35 -12.61
N PRO A 84 12.66 11.60 -13.09
CA PRO A 84 13.82 12.33 -13.55
C PRO A 84 14.79 12.49 -12.38
N ARG A 85 16.01 11.96 -12.53
CA ARG A 85 17.09 12.17 -11.57
C ARG A 85 17.35 13.68 -11.54
N LYS A 86 17.08 14.34 -10.41
CA LYS A 86 17.47 15.74 -10.23
C LYS A 86 18.97 15.84 -10.48
N LYS A 87 19.39 16.59 -11.50
CA LYS A 87 20.80 16.87 -11.76
C LYS A 87 21.32 17.67 -10.57
N THR A 88 21.96 17.00 -9.63
CA THR A 88 22.73 17.68 -8.59
C THR A 88 23.93 18.28 -9.30
N VAL A 89 23.96 19.60 -9.43
CA VAL A 89 25.14 20.33 -9.89
C VAL A 89 26.22 20.08 -8.84
N ARG A 90 27.25 19.32 -9.17
CA ARG A 90 28.41 19.16 -8.29
C ARG A 90 29.12 20.52 -8.25
N PRO A 91 29.43 21.08 -7.08
CA PRO A 91 30.20 22.31 -7.02
C PRO A 91 31.58 22.07 -7.65
N MET A 92 32.00 23.01 -8.48
CA MET A 92 33.30 23.02 -9.15
C MET A 92 34.38 23.23 -8.09
N VAL A 93 35.22 22.21 -7.87
CA VAL A 93 36.43 22.37 -7.03
C VAL A 93 37.39 23.27 -7.81
N GLN A 94 37.52 24.53 -7.37
CA GLN A 94 38.55 25.42 -7.89
C GLN A 94 39.90 24.88 -7.41
N LYS A 95 40.70 24.32 -8.32
CA LYS A 95 42.10 24.02 -8.04
C LYS A 95 42.81 25.35 -7.80
N THR A 96 43.14 25.63 -6.54
CA THR A 96 44.07 26.71 -6.20
C THR A 96 45.45 26.32 -6.72
N GLY A 97 45.84 26.92 -7.84
CA GLY A 97 47.20 26.88 -8.34
C GLY A 97 48.13 27.59 -7.36
N ARG A 98 49.16 26.89 -6.92
CA ARG A 98 50.28 27.43 -6.16
C ARG A 98 51.17 28.17 -7.17
N TYR A 99 51.23 29.50 -7.09
CA TYR A 99 52.23 30.26 -7.83
C TYR A 99 53.60 29.95 -7.21
N VAL A 100 54.52 29.48 -8.05
CA VAL A 100 55.94 29.31 -7.73
C VAL A 100 56.67 30.56 -8.21
#